data_AF-A0A552AK97-F1
#
_entry.id   AF-A0A552AK97-F1
#
_cell.length_a   1.000
_cell.length_b   1.000
_cell.length_c   1.000
_cell.angle_alpha   90.00
_cell.angle_beta   90.00
_cell.angle_gamma   90.00
#
_symmetry.space_group_name_H-M   'P 1'
#
loop_
_entity.id
_entity.type
_entity.pdbx_description
1 polymer ?
#
loop_
_entity_poly.entity_id
_entity_poly.type
_entity_poly.pdbx_seq_one_letter_code
_entity_poly.pdbx_strand_id
1 'polypeptide(L)' 'MTIYDLLGLRMALKSADNYRQLRKKGITIRKTADVIIASFCIENNLPLLFSDKDFIPFVKHLKLISASPTTNDER' A
#
# COMPACT_ATOMS: atom_id res chain seq x y z
N MET A 1 8.88 20.59 9.88
CA MET A 1 8.99 19.15 9.61
C MET A 1 7.71 18.51 10.11
N THR A 2 6.96 17.80 9.27
CA THR A 2 5.71 17.15 9.67
C THR A 2 6.01 15.70 10.05
N ILE A 3 5.52 15.26 11.20
CA ILE A 3 5.67 13.89 11.71
C ILE A 3 4.30 13.24 11.68
N TYR A 4 4.24 11.99 11.23
CA TYR A 4 3.03 11.19 11.19
C TYR A 4 3.21 9.91 12.00
N ASP A 5 2.21 9.58 12.80
CA ASP A 5 2.09 8.25 13.38
C ASP A 5 1.60 7.30 12.28
N LEU A 6 2.53 6.47 11.79
CA LEU A 6 2.26 5.55 10.68
C LEU A 6 1.32 4.43 11.10
N LEU A 7 1.39 4.00 12.36
CA LEU A 7 0.63 2.89 12.89
C LEU A 7 -0.01 3.25 14.23
N GLY A 8 -1.31 3.00 14.32
CA GLY A 8 -2.10 3.03 15.54
C GLY A 8 -3.26 2.04 15.39
N LEU A 9 -4.12 1.91 16.39
CA LEU A 9 -5.18 0.89 16.40
C LEU A 9 -6.01 0.88 15.11
N ARG A 10 -6.49 2.05 14.67
CA ARG A 10 -7.31 2.18 13.45
C ARG A 10 -6.54 1.77 12.20
N MET A 11 -5.28 2.21 12.07
CA MET A 11 -4.46 1.89 10.91
C MET A 11 -4.04 0.41 10.89
N ALA A 12 -3.84 -0.22 12.05
CA ALA A 12 -3.55 -1.65 12.16
C ALA A 12 -4.73 -2.49 11.65
N LEU A 13 -5.96 -2.12 12.05
CA LEU A 13 -7.18 -2.77 11.55
C LEU A 13 -7.36 -2.60 10.04
N LYS A 14 -7.13 -1.37 9.53
CA LYS A 14 -7.20 -1.08 8.10
C LYS A 14 -6.16 -1.86 7.29
N SER A 15 -4.92 -1.91 7.80
CA SER A 15 -3.82 -2.67 7.18
C SER A 15 -4.15 -4.16 7.12
N ALA A 16 -4.66 -4.74 8.20
CA ALA A 16 -5.10 -6.13 8.22
C ALA A 16 -6.24 -6.38 7.21
N ASP A 17 -7.15 -5.43 7.03
CA ASP A 17 -8.23 -5.56 6.05
C ASP A 17 -7.73 -5.51 4.61
N ASN A 18 -6.88 -4.54 4.28
CA ASN A 18 -6.24 -4.44 2.97
C ASN A 18 -5.44 -5.70 2.63
N TYR A 19 -4.69 -6.24 3.59
CA TYR A 19 -4.01 -7.53 3.43
C TYR A 19 -4.99 -8.66 3.12
N ARG A 20 -6.10 -8.78 3.87
CA ARG A 20 -7.13 -9.81 3.60
C ARG A 20 -7.78 -9.63 2.24
N GLN A 21 -8.02 -8.40 1.79
CA GLN A 21 -8.57 -8.11 0.46
C GLN A 21 -7.66 -8.60 -0.67
N LEU A 22 -6.34 -8.35 -0.57
CA LEU A 22 -5.37 -8.88 -1.52
C LEU A 22 -5.27 -10.40 -1.44
N ARG A 23 -5.26 -10.96 -0.23
CA ARG A 23 -5.19 -12.42 -0.02
C ARG A 23 -6.39 -13.15 -0.62
N LYS A 24 -7.59 -12.58 -0.53
CA LYS A 24 -8.80 -13.11 -1.19
C LYS A 24 -8.68 -13.16 -2.72
N LYS A 25 -7.79 -12.36 -3.32
CA LYS A 25 -7.45 -12.38 -4.75
C LYS A 25 -6.27 -13.30 -5.08
N GLY A 26 -5.78 -14.08 -4.12
CA GLY A 26 -4.62 -14.95 -4.28
C GLY A 26 -3.27 -14.24 -4.13
N ILE A 27 -3.26 -12.96 -3.73
CA ILE A 27 -2.03 -12.16 -3.60
C ILE A 27 -1.63 -12.07 -2.14
N THR A 28 -0.45 -12.58 -1.79
CA THR A 28 0.07 -12.53 -0.43
C THR A 28 1.26 -11.58 -0.36
N ILE A 29 1.09 -10.46 0.34
CA ILE A 29 2.18 -9.52 0.64
C ILE A 29 3.00 -10.08 1.79
N ARG A 30 4.31 -10.22 1.59
CA ARG A 30 5.19 -10.93 2.54
C ARG A 30 5.62 -10.07 3.72
N LYS A 31 5.71 -8.75 3.52
CA LYS A 31 6.18 -7.81 4.54
C LYS A 31 5.01 -7.04 5.14
N THR A 32 4.81 -7.18 6.45
CA THR A 32 3.77 -6.44 7.19
C THR A 32 3.97 -4.92 7.07
N ALA A 33 5.22 -4.45 7.05
CA ALA A 33 5.54 -3.03 6.89
C ALA A 33 5.00 -2.45 5.58
N ASP A 34 5.10 -3.17 4.46
CA ASP A 34 4.59 -2.71 3.16
C ASP A 34 3.07 -2.56 3.19
N VAL A 35 2.36 -3.49 3.84
CA VAL A 35 0.92 -3.39 4.06
C VAL A 35 0.58 -2.14 4.87
N ILE A 36 1.34 -1.86 5.94
CA ILE A 36 1.11 -0.69 6.80
C ILE A 36 1.34 0.60 6.02
N ILE A 37 2.49 0.73 5.35
CA ILE A 37 2.86 1.91 4.57
C ILE A 37 1.84 2.17 3.46
N ALA A 38 1.51 1.14 2.67
CA ALA A 38 0.53 1.27 1.58
C ALA A 38 -0.85 1.67 2.12
N SER A 39 -1.29 1.07 3.23
CA SER A 39 -2.60 1.37 3.82
C SER A 39 -2.66 2.79 4.37
N PHE A 40 -1.59 3.27 4.99
CA PHE A 40 -1.47 4.66 5.43
C PHE A 40 -1.56 5.63 4.25
N CYS A 41 -0.82 5.37 3.16
CA CYS A 41 -0.85 6.19 1.97
C CYS A 41 -2.24 6.20 1.30
N ILE A 42 -2.91 5.05 1.20
CA ILE A 42 -4.28 4.94 0.67
C ILE A 42 -5.25 5.75 1.52
N GLU A 43 -5.25 5.58 2.85
CA GLU A 43 -6.20 6.24 3.73
C GLU A 43 -6.04 7.77 3.74
N ASN A 44 -4.81 8.26 3.56
CA ASN A 44 -4.50 9.69 3.53
C ASN A 44 -4.43 10.29 2.11
N ASN A 45 -4.74 9.52 1.06
CA ASN A 45 -4.60 9.90 -0.34
C ASN A 45 -3.19 10.46 -0.69
N LEU A 46 -2.16 9.86 -0.10
CA LEU A 46 -0.77 10.25 -0.34
C LEU A 46 -0.15 9.37 -1.44
N PRO A 47 0.52 9.96 -2.44
CA PRO A 47 1.29 9.19 -3.40
C PRO A 47 2.49 8.54 -2.70
N LEU A 48 2.76 7.27 -3.01
CA LEU A 48 3.91 6.54 -2.51
C LEU A 48 4.95 6.40 -3.62
N LEU A 49 6.17 6.85 -3.34
CA LEU A 49 7.34 6.53 -4.17
C LEU A 49 7.90 5.18 -3.71
N PHE A 50 7.96 4.21 -4.62
CA PHE A 50 8.48 2.88 -4.33
C PHE A 50 9.23 2.29 -5.53
N SER A 51 10.18 1.41 -5.24
CA SER A 51 10.84 0.53 -6.22
C SER A 51 10.53 -0.95 -5.98
N ASP A 52 9.96 -1.30 -4.82
CA ASP A 52 9.56 -2.67 -4.50
C ASP A 52 8.26 -3.03 -5.22
N LYS A 53 8.29 -4.11 -6.00
CA LYS A 53 7.14 -4.60 -6.77
C LYS A 53 6.01 -5.09 -5.86
N ASP A 54 6.27 -5.34 -4.58
CA ASP A 54 5.25 -5.72 -3.59
C ASP A 54 4.19 -4.61 -3.38
N PHE A 55 4.43 -3.36 -3.80
CA PHE A 55 3.43 -2.28 -3.79
C PHE A 55 2.50 -2.26 -5.03
N ILE A 56 2.86 -2.93 -6.12
CA ILE A 56 2.08 -2.95 -7.37
C ILE A 56 0.64 -3.48 -7.14
N PRO A 57 0.41 -4.56 -6.37
CA PRO A 57 -0.95 -5.02 -6.06
C PRO A 57 -1.82 -3.97 -5.38
N PHE A 58 -1.25 -3.11 -4.54
CA PHE A 58 -1.99 -2.03 -3.87
C PHE A 58 -2.42 -0.95 -4.86
N VAL A 59 -1.58 -0.64 -5.85
CA VAL A 59 -1.95 0.27 -6.95
C VAL A 59 -3.10 -0.34 -7.77
N LYS A 60 -2.93 -1.58 -8.22
CA LYS A 60 -3.88 -2.28 -9.11
C LYS A 60 -5.23 -2.56 -8.46
N HIS A 61 -5.28 -2.83 -7.16
CA HIS A 61 -6.50 -3.33 -6.50
C HIS A 61 -7.04 -2.44 -5.39
N LEU A 62 -6.20 -1.63 -4.75
CA LEU A 62 -6.55 -0.85 -3.55
C LEU A 62 -6.37 0.65 -3.73
N LYS A 63 -6.15 1.11 -4.97
CA LYS A 63 -6.06 2.53 -5.35
C LYS A 63 -4.91 3.29 -4.70
N LEU A 64 -3.82 2.61 -4.35
CA LEU A 64 -2.59 3.30 -3.97
C LEU A 64 -2.12 4.18 -5.15
N ILE A 65 -1.83 5.44 -4.89
CA ILE A 65 -1.31 6.36 -5.90
C ILE A 65 0.21 6.17 -5.99
N SER A 66 0.72 5.86 -7.17
CA SER A 66 2.17 5.84 -7.43
C SER A 66 2.69 7.27 -7.60
N ALA A 67 3.77 7.60 -6.91
CA ALA A 67 4.47 8.88 -7.13
C ALA A 67 5.39 8.84 -8.37
N SER A 68 5.76 7.64 -8.84
CA SER A 68 6.59 7.49 -10.04
C SER A 68 5.76 7.80 -11.29
N PRO A 69 6.28 8.59 -12.26
CA PRO A 69 5.60 8.82 -13.53
C PRO A 69 5.40 7.47 -14.22
N THR A 70 4.16 7.14 -14.57
CA THR A 70 3.80 5.92 -15.31
C THR A 70 4.54 5.88 -16.64
N THR A 71 5.69 5.21 -16.69
CA THR A 71 6.13 4.51 -17.89
C THR A 71 5.50 3.14 -17.82
N ASN A 72 4.66 2.79 -18.81
CA ASN A 72 4.08 1.47 -19.03
C ASN A 72 4.99 0.34 -18.50
N ASP A 73 4.72 -0.14 -17.29
CA ASP A 73 5.40 -1.30 -16.69
C ASP A 73 4.58 -2.55 -17.08
N GLU A 74 4.49 -2.75 -18.39
CA GLU A 74 4.21 -4.00 -19.06
C GLU A 74 5.48 -4.36 -19.87
N ARG A 75 6.47 -4.93 -19.19
CA ARG A 75 7.49 -5.81 -19.77
C ARG A 75 7.79 -6.96 -18.83
#